data_AF-A0A1I4KTR9-F1
#
_entry.id   AF-A0A1I4KTR9-F1
#
_cell.length_a   1.000
_cell.length_b   1.000
_cell.length_c   1.000
_cell.angle_alpha   90.00
_cell.angle_beta   90.00
_cell.angle_gamma   90.00
#
_symmetry.space_group_name_H-M   'P 1'
#
loop_
_entity.id
_entity.type
_entity.pdbx_description
1 polymer ?
#
loop_
_entity_poly.entity_id
_entity_poly.type
_entity_poly.pdbx_seq_one_letter_code
_entity_poly.pdbx_strand_id
1 'polypeptide(L)' 'MPPFGLTLPLRIVADAEAVRVLDAADRVVALIAVHADRGRREVLKRLSPDGAAEAAKVIRQALTDSTVNCRDWD' A
#
# COMPACT_ATOMS: atom_id res chain seq x y z
N MET A 1 -13.34 6.96 -16.17
CA MET A 1 -13.27 6.28 -14.85
C MET A 1 -11.79 6.19 -14.49
N PRO A 2 -11.34 6.47 -13.25
CA PRO A 2 -9.91 6.27 -12.92
C PRO A 2 -9.55 4.80 -13.14
N PRO A 3 -8.35 4.48 -13.66
CA PRO A 3 -7.98 3.08 -13.87
C PRO A 3 -7.98 2.35 -12.53
N PHE A 4 -8.37 1.08 -12.58
CA PHE A 4 -8.63 0.23 -11.41
C PHE A 4 -9.78 0.72 -10.50
N GLY A 5 -10.53 1.75 -10.92
CA GLY A 5 -11.68 2.27 -10.17
C GLY A 5 -11.30 2.92 -8.83
N LEU A 6 -10.04 3.35 -8.66
CA LEU A 6 -9.52 3.92 -7.40
C LEU A 6 -9.86 5.39 -7.23
N THR A 7 -10.12 5.81 -5.99
CA THR A 7 -10.34 7.22 -5.66
C THR A 7 -9.08 7.81 -5.04
N LEU A 8 -8.47 8.79 -5.71
CA LEU A 8 -7.30 9.50 -5.21
C LEU A 8 -7.71 10.63 -4.22
N PRO A 9 -6.81 11.07 -3.31
CA PRO A 9 -5.46 10.55 -3.07
C PRO A 9 -5.46 9.25 -2.24
N LEU A 10 -4.43 8.43 -2.48
CA LEU A 10 -4.19 7.23 -1.67
C LEU A 10 -3.55 7.61 -0.32
N ARG A 11 -4.00 7.00 0.77
CA ARG A 11 -3.50 7.19 2.14
C ARG A 11 -2.82 5.92 2.64
N ILE A 12 -1.80 6.07 3.48
CA ILE A 12 -1.12 4.95 4.14
C ILE A 12 -1.51 4.97 5.61
N VAL A 13 -1.97 3.84 6.13
CA VAL A 13 -2.31 3.65 7.54
C VAL A 13 -1.49 2.48 8.07
N ALA A 14 -0.77 2.70 9.16
CA ALA A 14 0.02 1.68 9.81
C ALA A 14 -0.59 1.35 11.17
N ASP A 15 -0.69 0.06 11.48
CA ASP A 15 -1.03 -0.48 12.79
C ASP A 15 0.04 -1.48 13.25
N ALA A 16 -0.16 -2.10 14.41
CA ALA A 16 0.83 -3.01 15.00
C ALA A 16 1.06 -4.30 14.19
N GLU A 17 0.11 -4.68 13.32
CA GLU A 17 0.12 -5.95 12.59
C GLU A 17 0.16 -5.78 11.07
N ALA A 18 -0.19 -4.60 10.54
CA ALA A 18 -0.17 -4.32 9.11
C ALA A 18 0.07 -2.84 8.77
N VAL A 19 0.62 -2.62 7.57
CA VAL A 19 0.56 -1.34 6.86
C VAL A 19 -0.42 -1.51 5.70
N ARG A 20 -1.39 -0.61 5.60
CA ARG A 20 -2.47 -0.63 4.61
C ARG A 20 -2.37 0.62 3.75
N VAL A 21 -2.62 0.46 2.46
CA VAL A 21 -2.86 1.58 1.54
C VAL A 21 -4.35 1.63 1.27
N LEU A 22 -4.95 2.78 1.53
CA LEU A 22 -6.38 3.05 1.37
C LEU A 22 -6.57 4.04 0.23
N ASP A 23 -7.68 3.92 -0.50
CA ASP A 23 -8.15 4.98 -1.38
C ASP A 23 -8.93 6.05 -0.59
N ALA A 24 -9.36 7.11 -1.27
CA ALA A 24 -10.13 8.19 -0.66
C ALA A 24 -11.58 7.78 -0.29
N ALA A 25 -12.03 6.60 -0.71
CA ALA A 25 -13.31 5.99 -0.31
C ALA A 25 -13.12 4.94 0.79
N ASP A 26 -11.98 4.94 1.49
CA ASP A 26 -11.61 4.01 2.56
C ASP A 26 -11.50 2.53 2.15
N ARG A 27 -11.34 2.25 0.85
CA ARG A 27 -11.10 0.88 0.36
C ARG A 27 -9.63 0.52 0.46
N VAL A 28 -9.34 -0.68 0.96
CA VAL A 28 -7.97 -1.22 1.01
C VAL A 28 -7.52 -1.62 -0.39
N VAL A 29 -6.49 -0.94 -0.90
CA VAL A 29 -5.88 -1.25 -2.20
C VAL A 29 -4.63 -2.11 -2.06
N ALA A 30 -3.98 -2.09 -0.89
CA ALA A 30 -2.89 -2.98 -0.55
C ALA A 30 -2.80 -3.20 0.97
N LEU A 31 -2.41 -4.40 1.37
CA LEU A 31 -2.16 -4.79 2.75
C LEU A 31 -0.81 -5.48 2.87
N ILE A 32 0.01 -5.00 3.80
CA ILE A 32 1.35 -5.50 4.07
C ILE A 32 1.40 -5.95 5.52
N ALA A 33 1.46 -7.25 5.77
CA ALA A 33 1.56 -7.77 7.12
C ALA A 33 2.95 -7.46 7.72
N VAL A 34 2.95 -6.92 8.94
CA VAL A 34 4.17 -6.58 9.68
C VAL A 34 4.28 -7.34 10.99
N HIS A 35 5.50 -7.43 11.47
CA HIS A 35 5.77 -7.84 12.84
C HIS A 35 7.06 -7.16 13.33
N ALA A 36 7.06 -6.61 14.55
CA ALA A 36 8.25 -5.95 15.10
C ALA A 36 9.38 -6.97 15.40
N ASP A 37 9.04 -8.06 16.08
CA ASP A 37 9.99 -9.13 16.40
C ASP A 37 10.57 -9.80 15.14
N ARG A 38 11.90 -9.94 15.10
CA ARG A 38 12.62 -10.50 13.95
C ARG A 38 12.38 -12.02 13.80
N GLY A 39 12.38 -12.78 14.88
CA GLY A 39 12.17 -14.23 14.82
C GLY A 39 10.79 -14.58 14.25
N ARG A 40 9.76 -13.85 14.68
CA ARG A 40 8.41 -13.99 14.14
C ARG A 40 8.28 -13.49 12.71
N ARG A 41 9.04 -12.46 12.28
CA ARG A 41 9.07 -12.02 10.87
C ARG A 41 9.52 -13.13 9.93
N GLU A 42 10.59 -13.84 10.28
CA GLU A 42 11.16 -14.90 9.44
C GLU A 42 10.21 -16.10 9.33
N VAL A 43 9.58 -16.49 10.45
CA VAL A 43 8.60 -17.60 10.47
C VAL A 43 7.31 -17.23 9.73
N LEU A 44 6.77 -16.04 9.97
CA LEU A 44 5.50 -15.60 9.38
C LEU A 44 5.66 -14.95 8.00
N LYS A 45 6.89 -14.88 7.48
CA LYS A 45 7.26 -14.18 6.23
C LYS A 45 6.71 -12.74 6.17
N ARG A 46 6.82 -12.02 7.27
CA ARG A 46 6.33 -10.63 7.42
C ARG A 46 7.47 -9.63 7.29
N LEU A 47 7.12 -8.42 6.87
CA LEU A 47 8.06 -7.29 6.81
C LEU A 47 8.27 -6.64 8.19
N SER A 48 9.36 -5.90 8.34
CA SER A 48 9.46 -4.93 9.42
C SER A 48 8.43 -3.81 9.23
N PRO A 49 8.00 -3.15 10.32
CA PRO A 49 7.19 -1.94 10.23
C PRO A 49 7.80 -0.91 9.26
N ASP A 50 9.10 -0.65 9.37
CA ASP A 50 9.80 0.31 8.50
C ASP A 50 9.84 -0.15 7.03
N GLY A 51 10.16 -1.43 6.79
CA GLY A 51 10.20 -1.98 5.43
C GLY A 51 8.82 -2.00 4.77
N ALA A 52 7.76 -2.24 5.55
CA ALA A 52 6.40 -2.16 5.06
C ALA A 52 5.94 -0.72 4.81
N ALA A 53 6.38 0.25 5.61
CA ALA A 53 6.11 1.66 5.36
C ALA A 53 6.75 2.12 4.04
N GLU A 54 7.99 1.72 3.77
CA GLU A 54 8.66 2.01 2.49
C GLU A 54 7.96 1.31 1.31
N ALA A 55 7.61 0.02 1.46
CA ALA A 55 6.86 -0.71 0.45
C ALA A 55 5.49 -0.06 0.17
N ALA A 56 4.79 0.41 1.19
CA ALA A 56 3.52 1.12 1.05
C ALA A 56 3.68 2.45 0.30
N LYS A 57 4.78 3.19 0.49
CA LYS A 57 5.08 4.40 -0.29
C LYS A 57 5.28 4.08 -1.77
N VAL A 58 6.03 3.02 -2.08
CA VAL A 58 6.26 2.59 -3.46
C VAL A 58 4.95 2.16 -4.12
N ILE A 59 4.12 1.36 -3.44
CA ILE A 59 2.81 0.94 -3.94
C ILE A 59 1.91 2.15 -4.19
N ARG A 60 1.86 3.09 -3.23
CA ARG A 60 1.10 4.34 -3.37
C ARG A 60 1.54 5.11 -4.62
N GLN A 61 2.85 5.26 -4.82
CA GLN A 61 3.42 5.97 -5.96
C GLN A 61 3.07 5.27 -7.27
N ALA A 62 3.35 3.96 -7.38
CA ALA A 62 3.08 3.19 -8.58
C ALA A 62 1.60 3.22 -8.99
N LEU A 63 0.69 3.09 -8.02
CA LEU A 63 -0.75 3.17 -8.29
C LEU A 63 -1.18 4.58 -8.69
N THR A 64 -0.60 5.62 -8.10
CA THR A 64 -0.88 7.02 -8.45
C THR A 64 -0.38 7.33 -9.87
N ASP A 65 0.86 6.96 -10.20
CA ASP A 65 1.45 7.19 -11.52
C ASP A 65 0.73 6.40 -12.61
N SER A 66 0.32 5.16 -12.32
CA SER A 66 -0.52 4.38 -13.23
C SER A 66 -1.90 5.03 -13.43
N THR A 67 -2.49 5.62 -12.38
CA THR A 67 -3.72 6.41 -12.53
C THR A 67 -3.58 7.68 -13.36
N VAL A 68 -2.40 8.29 -13.37
CA VAL A 68 -2.09 9.46 -14.20
C VAL A 68 -1.84 9.02 -15.65
N ASN A 69 -0.98 8.01 -15.86
CA ASN A 69 -0.56 7.58 -17.19
C ASN A 69 -1.61 6.81 -17.98
N CYS A 70 -2.61 6.17 -17.35
CA CYS A 70 -3.72 5.57 -18.12
C CYS A 70 -4.73 6.60 -18.66
N ARG A 71 -4.59 7.91 -18.37
CA ARG A 71 -5.40 8.95 -19.04
C ARG A 71 -4.91 9.25 -20.45
N ASP A 72 -3.69 8.85 -20.80
CA ASP A 72 -3.04 9.21 -22.07
C ASP A 72 -3.07 8.07 -23.11
N TRP A 73 -3.84 7.01 -22.87
CA TRP A 73 -4.04 5.87 -23.79
C TRP A 73 -5.41 5.91 -24.50
N ASP A 74 -5.98 7.12 -24.68
CA ASP A 74 -7.15 7.36 -25.55
C ASP A 74 -6.72 7.90 -26.92
#